data_AF-A0A3C1URZ0-F1
#
_entry.id   AF-A0A3C1URZ0-F1
#
_cell.length_a   1.000
_cell.length_b   1.000
_cell.length_c   1.000
_cell.angle_alpha   90.00
_cell.angle_beta   90.00
_cell.angle_gamma   90.00
#
_symmetry.space_group_name_H-M   'P 1'
#
loop_
_entity.id
_entity.type
_entity.pdbx_description
1 polymer ?
#
loop_
_entity_poly.entity_id
_entity_poly.type
_entity_poly.pdbx_seq_one_letter_code
_entity_poly.pdbx_strand_id
1 'polypeptide(L)'
;YWQRQLAEEEGLKLPDWGFNGSPLVAGNMLVLNAGGAGMAVNKNDGKTIWLSNEEEAGYSTPLPFMHDGNQYVALTSGKSFLAADLKTGKKSWEIQWLSRYGVNAADPIIVGNEVWIGSGYGKGQGLYTFEGSEAKVKWTNREMRSQQNSPVLIDDHLYGFDGDGGSRAPLKCIERSSGKVVWEADEFKYGSVAAAGGQLIIMTAQGELIIAPASPSGFQPSARSKVMDGKCWTVPVISKGLIYVRNSKGRLICLDVRS
;
A
#
# COMPACT_ATOMS: atom_id res chain seq x y z
N TYR A 1 -9.80 10.21 -26.86
CA TYR A 1 -10.24 9.50 -25.64
C TYR A 1 -10.43 8.04 -26.00
N TRP A 2 -9.92 7.12 -25.18
CA TRP A 2 -10.08 5.67 -25.37
C TRP A 2 -10.64 5.06 -24.08
N GLN A 3 -11.29 3.91 -24.21
CA GLN A 3 -11.83 3.12 -23.10
C GLN A 3 -11.66 1.64 -23.44
N ARG A 4 -11.37 0.81 -22.43
CA ARG A 4 -11.18 -0.64 -22.58
C ARG A 4 -11.79 -1.39 -21.40
N GLN A 5 -12.28 -2.60 -21.65
CA GLN A 5 -12.71 -3.58 -20.65
C GLN A 5 -11.65 -4.68 -20.53
N LEU A 6 -10.58 -4.40 -19.79
CA LEU A 6 -9.37 -5.23 -19.79
C LEU A 6 -9.61 -6.68 -19.34
N ALA A 7 -10.56 -6.93 -18.42
CA ALA A 7 -10.91 -8.29 -18.02
C ALA A 7 -11.41 -9.15 -19.20
N GLU A 8 -12.31 -8.58 -20.00
CA GLU A 8 -12.92 -9.27 -21.13
C GLU A 8 -11.95 -9.33 -22.31
N GLU A 9 -11.29 -8.22 -22.62
CA GLU A 9 -10.43 -8.08 -23.80
C GLU A 9 -9.11 -8.87 -23.68
N GLU A 10 -8.57 -9.01 -22.47
CA GLU A 10 -7.27 -9.65 -22.21
C GLU A 10 -7.42 -10.97 -21.44
N GLY A 11 -8.65 -11.44 -21.19
CA GLY A 11 -8.91 -12.71 -20.50
C GLY A 11 -8.48 -12.73 -19.02
N LEU A 12 -8.40 -11.57 -18.36
CA LEU A 12 -7.91 -11.48 -16.99
C LEU A 12 -8.94 -12.01 -16.00
N LYS A 13 -8.45 -12.75 -15.00
CA LYS A 13 -9.28 -13.12 -13.86
C LYS A 13 -9.61 -11.89 -13.00
N LEU A 14 -10.89 -11.58 -12.87
CA LEU A 14 -11.38 -10.51 -12.00
C LEU A 14 -11.17 -10.91 -10.52
N PRO A 15 -10.43 -10.12 -9.72
CA PRO A 15 -10.29 -10.38 -8.29
C PRO A 15 -11.62 -10.18 -7.54
N ASP A 16 -11.77 -10.80 -6.37
CA ASP A 16 -13.00 -10.78 -5.56
C ASP A 16 -13.49 -9.35 -5.21
N TRP A 17 -12.56 -8.40 -5.05
CA TRP A 17 -12.87 -6.98 -4.80
C TRP A 17 -12.64 -6.08 -6.03
N GLY A 18 -12.52 -6.66 -7.22
CA GLY A 18 -12.21 -5.99 -8.48
C GLY A 18 -10.74 -5.59 -8.61
N PHE A 19 -10.38 -4.98 -9.74
CA PHE A 19 -9.06 -4.37 -9.89
C PHE A 19 -8.97 -3.14 -8.99
N ASN A 20 -7.97 -3.15 -8.10
CA ASN A 20 -7.70 -2.08 -7.17
C ASN A 20 -6.27 -1.56 -7.36
N GLY A 21 -5.95 -0.46 -6.69
CA GLY A 21 -4.69 0.25 -6.85
C GLY A 21 -4.83 1.42 -7.83
N SER A 22 -4.00 2.43 -7.64
CA SER A 22 -3.93 3.56 -8.56
C SER A 22 -3.09 3.17 -9.78
N PRO A 23 -3.42 3.62 -10.99
CA PRO A 23 -2.54 3.41 -12.13
C PRO A 23 -1.23 4.19 -11.96
N LEU A 24 -0.12 3.58 -12.38
CA LEU A 24 1.18 4.26 -12.45
C LEU A 24 1.40 4.80 -13.86
N VAL A 25 1.66 6.10 -13.98
CA VAL A 25 2.09 6.72 -15.25
C VAL A 25 3.60 6.68 -15.34
N ALA A 26 4.14 5.92 -16.30
CA ALA A 26 5.57 5.78 -16.56
C ALA A 26 5.89 6.07 -18.03
N GLY A 27 6.29 7.32 -18.33
CA GLY A 27 6.49 7.75 -19.72
C GLY A 27 5.20 7.67 -20.52
N ASN A 28 5.16 6.83 -21.55
CA ASN A 28 3.96 6.55 -22.35
C ASN A 28 3.13 5.36 -21.83
N MET A 29 3.57 4.71 -20.75
CA MET A 29 2.87 3.58 -20.15
C MET A 29 1.91 4.03 -19.06
N LEU A 30 0.76 3.37 -19.01
CA LEU A 30 -0.12 3.28 -17.86
C LEU A 30 0.01 1.85 -17.32
N VAL A 31 0.68 1.68 -16.19
CA VAL A 31 0.91 0.38 -15.55
C VAL A 31 -0.21 0.13 -14.54
N LEU A 32 -0.72 -1.10 -14.54
CA LEU A 32 -1.88 -1.53 -13.77
C LEU A 32 -1.57 -2.83 -13.03
N ASN A 33 -2.12 -2.98 -11.83
CA ASN A 33 -2.10 -4.27 -11.13
C ASN A 33 -3.24 -5.15 -11.65
N ALA A 34 -3.00 -5.73 -12.82
CA ALA A 34 -3.93 -6.57 -13.53
C ALA A 34 -3.13 -7.67 -14.25
N GLY A 35 -3.52 -8.94 -14.06
CA GLY A 35 -2.66 -10.09 -14.33
C GLY A 35 -1.71 -10.40 -13.16
N GLY A 36 -1.02 -11.55 -13.21
CA GLY A 36 -0.27 -12.08 -12.07
C GLY A 36 0.93 -11.24 -11.65
N ALA A 37 1.59 -10.56 -12.59
CA ALA A 37 2.68 -9.60 -12.33
C ALA A 37 2.41 -8.23 -12.99
N GLY A 38 1.13 -7.88 -13.15
CA GLY A 38 0.68 -6.62 -13.73
C GLY A 38 0.62 -6.61 -15.26
N MET A 39 0.23 -5.45 -15.78
CA MET A 39 0.18 -5.12 -17.21
C MET A 39 0.53 -3.66 -17.44
N ALA A 40 0.87 -3.31 -18.69
CA ALA A 40 0.94 -1.93 -19.13
C ALA A 40 0.21 -1.73 -20.46
N VAL A 41 -0.49 -0.59 -20.54
CA VAL A 41 -1.09 -0.09 -21.78
C VAL A 41 -0.45 1.24 -22.16
N ASN A 42 -0.49 1.59 -23.44
CA ASN A 42 -0.11 2.92 -23.90
C ASN A 42 -1.17 3.93 -23.44
N LYS A 43 -0.75 4.94 -22.68
CA LYS A 43 -1.68 5.93 -22.10
C LYS A 43 -2.42 6.77 -23.15
N ASN A 44 -1.94 6.84 -24.38
CA ASN A 44 -2.49 7.69 -25.44
C ASN A 44 -3.55 6.97 -26.28
N ASP A 45 -3.42 5.66 -26.51
CA ASP A 45 -4.32 4.88 -27.37
C ASP A 45 -4.88 3.60 -26.74
N GLY A 46 -4.48 3.27 -25.51
CA GLY A 46 -4.97 2.13 -24.74
C GLY A 46 -4.42 0.77 -25.18
N LYS A 47 -3.56 0.71 -26.20
CA LYS A 47 -3.02 -0.57 -26.68
C LYS A 47 -2.14 -1.22 -25.63
N THR A 48 -2.29 -2.53 -25.45
CA THR A 48 -1.45 -3.32 -24.56
C THR A 48 -0.01 -3.27 -25.04
N ILE A 49 0.90 -2.90 -24.14
CA ILE A 49 2.34 -2.92 -24.36
C ILE A 49 2.89 -4.26 -23.87
N TRP A 50 2.48 -4.67 -22.67
CA TRP A 50 2.76 -5.99 -22.12
C TRP A 50 1.66 -6.40 -21.13
N LEU A 51 1.45 -7.71 -21.05
CA LEU A 51 0.68 -8.39 -20.02
C LEU A 51 1.56 -9.54 -19.51
N SER A 52 1.74 -9.64 -18.19
CA SER A 52 2.62 -10.65 -17.61
C SER A 52 2.08 -12.07 -17.77
N ASN A 53 0.84 -12.30 -17.32
CA ASN A 53 0.02 -13.50 -17.50
C ASN A 53 -1.42 -13.20 -17.02
N GLU A 54 -2.32 -14.16 -17.15
CA GLU A 54 -3.74 -14.03 -16.80
C GLU A 54 -4.06 -14.47 -15.35
N GLU A 55 -3.04 -14.68 -14.50
CA GLU A 55 -3.25 -15.03 -13.10
C GLU A 55 -3.90 -13.87 -12.31
N GLU A 56 -4.45 -14.21 -11.15
CA GLU A 56 -5.16 -13.25 -10.31
C GLU A 56 -4.22 -12.18 -9.73
N ALA A 57 -4.51 -10.92 -10.05
CA ALA A 57 -3.84 -9.77 -9.48
C ALA A 57 -4.15 -9.64 -7.98
N GLY A 58 -3.27 -8.92 -7.27
CA GLY A 58 -3.54 -8.44 -5.93
C GLY A 58 -4.24 -7.08 -5.99
N TYR A 59 -4.04 -6.28 -4.95
CA TYR A 59 -4.80 -5.04 -4.76
C TYR A 59 -3.89 -3.81 -4.57
N SER A 60 -2.59 -3.96 -4.76
CA SER A 60 -1.60 -2.87 -4.58
C SER A 60 -1.53 -1.91 -5.77
N THR A 61 -1.10 -0.69 -5.50
CA THR A 61 -0.66 0.29 -6.49
C THR A 61 0.71 -0.12 -7.03
N PRO A 62 0.94 -0.12 -8.37
CA PRO A 62 2.26 -0.39 -8.93
C PRO A 62 3.30 0.60 -8.42
N LEU A 63 4.31 0.12 -7.70
CA LEU A 63 5.36 0.93 -7.09
C LEU A 63 6.63 0.92 -7.97
N PRO A 64 6.98 2.02 -8.65
CA PRO A 64 8.21 2.08 -9.43
C PRO A 64 9.44 2.15 -8.52
N PHE A 65 10.51 1.45 -8.88
CA PHE A 65 11.80 1.58 -8.20
C PHE A 65 12.98 1.34 -9.15
N MET A 66 14.15 1.85 -8.76
CA MET A 66 15.41 1.63 -9.46
C MET A 66 16.24 0.58 -8.70
N HIS A 67 16.87 -0.33 -9.42
CA HIS A 67 17.87 -1.25 -8.86
C HIS A 67 18.92 -1.57 -9.92
N ASP A 68 20.20 -1.45 -9.58
CA ASP A 68 21.33 -1.67 -10.48
C ASP A 68 21.20 -0.98 -11.85
N GLY A 69 20.68 0.25 -11.85
CA GLY A 69 20.47 1.06 -13.05
C GLY A 69 19.25 0.68 -13.90
N ASN A 70 18.49 -0.36 -13.52
CA ASN A 70 17.29 -0.80 -14.20
C ASN A 70 16.02 -0.32 -13.50
N GLN A 71 14.94 -0.17 -14.29
CA GLN A 71 13.62 0.26 -13.81
C GLN A 71 12.70 -0.94 -13.63
N TYR A 72 12.15 -1.05 -12.43
CA TYR A 72 11.21 -2.10 -12.07
C TYR A 72 9.92 -1.51 -11.52
N VAL A 73 8.91 -2.36 -11.43
CA VAL A 73 7.65 -2.07 -10.74
C VAL A 73 7.34 -3.20 -9.77
N ALA A 74 7.11 -2.87 -8.50
CA ALA A 74 6.67 -3.81 -7.49
C ALA A 74 5.14 -3.82 -7.40
N LEU A 75 4.59 -5.02 -7.28
CA LEU A 75 3.16 -5.33 -7.39
C LEU A 75 2.81 -6.49 -6.46
N THR A 76 1.52 -6.78 -6.36
CA THR A 76 1.01 -7.96 -5.66
C THR A 76 0.15 -8.80 -6.59
N SER A 77 0.20 -10.12 -6.40
CA SER A 77 -0.79 -11.07 -6.90
C SER A 77 -1.65 -11.58 -5.72
N GLY A 78 -2.67 -12.39 -6.01
CA GLY A 78 -3.40 -13.10 -4.96
C GLY A 78 -2.53 -14.04 -4.09
N LYS A 79 -1.30 -14.35 -4.52
CA LYS A 79 -0.42 -15.33 -3.86
C LYS A 79 0.96 -14.79 -3.50
N SER A 80 1.35 -13.62 -3.97
CA SER A 80 2.74 -13.16 -3.88
C SER A 80 2.87 -11.64 -3.83
N PHE A 81 4.02 -11.19 -3.33
CA PHE A 81 4.60 -9.89 -3.65
C PHE A 81 5.71 -10.12 -4.68
N LEU A 82 5.83 -9.24 -5.66
CA LEU A 82 6.81 -9.43 -6.74
C LEU A 82 7.27 -8.11 -7.32
N ALA A 83 8.31 -8.17 -8.14
CA ALA A 83 8.66 -7.10 -9.07
C ALA A 83 8.75 -7.61 -10.50
N ALA A 84 8.47 -6.72 -11.45
CA ALA A 84 8.65 -6.95 -12.87
C ALA A 84 9.49 -5.83 -13.48
N ASP A 85 10.22 -6.14 -14.54
CA ASP A 85 10.85 -5.12 -15.39
C ASP A 85 9.77 -4.20 -15.97
N LEU A 86 9.95 -2.89 -15.79
CA LEU A 86 8.91 -1.89 -16.10
C LEU A 86 8.58 -1.85 -17.60
N LYS A 87 9.53 -2.17 -18.47
CA LYS A 87 9.38 -2.05 -19.94
C LYS A 87 8.78 -3.31 -20.56
N THR A 88 9.08 -4.47 -19.99
CA THR A 88 8.76 -5.77 -20.59
C THR A 88 7.71 -6.56 -19.83
N GLY A 89 7.43 -6.21 -18.56
CA GLY A 89 6.56 -6.99 -17.68
C GLY A 89 7.18 -8.31 -17.22
N LYS A 90 8.44 -8.60 -17.57
CA LYS A 90 9.11 -9.83 -17.15
C LYS A 90 9.37 -9.80 -15.65
N LYS A 91 8.87 -10.80 -14.93
CA LYS A 91 9.08 -10.96 -13.49
C LYS A 91 10.59 -11.00 -13.17
N SER A 92 11.00 -10.18 -12.20
CA SER A 92 12.35 -10.13 -11.66
C SER A 92 12.49 -11.08 -10.48
N TRP A 93 11.81 -10.77 -9.37
CA TRP A 93 11.79 -11.59 -8.15
C TRP A 93 10.36 -11.77 -7.66
N GLU A 94 10.16 -12.78 -6.81
CA GLU A 94 8.86 -13.11 -6.22
C GLU A 94 9.03 -13.62 -4.78
N ILE A 95 8.18 -13.14 -3.90
CA ILE A 95 8.02 -13.62 -2.52
C ILE A 95 6.64 -14.25 -2.42
N GLN A 96 6.60 -15.57 -2.30
CA GLN A 96 5.34 -16.27 -2.08
C GLN A 96 4.75 -15.84 -0.73
N TRP A 97 3.52 -15.32 -0.78
CA TRP A 97 2.82 -14.71 0.33
C TRP A 97 1.33 -15.01 0.27
N LEU A 98 0.97 -16.21 0.74
CA LEU A 98 -0.41 -16.67 0.82
C LEU A 98 -1.12 -16.00 2.00
N SER A 99 -2.04 -15.08 1.71
CA SER A 99 -2.95 -14.45 2.67
C SER A 99 -4.34 -15.09 2.58
N ARG A 100 -5.14 -14.92 3.62
CA ARG A 100 -6.55 -15.36 3.58
C ARG A 100 -7.26 -14.55 2.50
N TYR A 101 -8.04 -15.24 1.66
CA TYR A 101 -8.76 -14.65 0.53
C TYR A 101 -7.88 -13.98 -0.55
N GLY A 102 -6.56 -14.23 -0.54
CA GLY A 102 -5.64 -13.62 -1.51
C GLY A 102 -5.53 -12.09 -1.41
N VAL A 103 -5.90 -11.50 -0.27
CA VAL A 103 -5.85 -10.04 -0.08
C VAL A 103 -4.44 -9.59 0.26
N ASN A 104 -3.67 -9.30 -0.79
CA ASN A 104 -2.39 -8.61 -0.71
C ASN A 104 -2.57 -7.17 -1.22
N ALA A 105 -3.00 -6.29 -0.32
CA ALA A 105 -3.46 -4.94 -0.64
C ALA A 105 -2.53 -3.81 -0.15
N ALA A 106 -1.81 -4.01 0.93
CA ALA A 106 -0.80 -3.05 1.34
C ALA A 106 0.34 -3.02 0.31
N ASP A 107 0.58 -1.84 -0.26
CA ASP A 107 1.73 -1.53 -1.10
C ASP A 107 3.05 -1.89 -0.37
N PRO A 108 4.01 -2.54 -1.06
CA PRO A 108 5.31 -2.84 -0.49
C PRO A 108 6.11 -1.56 -0.22
N ILE A 109 7.12 -1.65 0.66
CA ILE A 109 8.06 -0.54 0.90
C ILE A 109 9.47 -1.00 0.56
N ILE A 110 10.11 -0.33 -0.40
CA ILE A 110 11.44 -0.69 -0.90
C ILE A 110 12.46 0.36 -0.49
N VAL A 111 13.54 -0.09 0.14
CA VAL A 111 14.71 0.74 0.50
C VAL A 111 15.97 -0.02 0.10
N GLY A 112 16.73 0.51 -0.87
CA GLY A 112 17.87 -0.21 -1.43
C GLY A 112 17.45 -1.55 -2.05
N ASN A 113 18.01 -2.65 -1.56
CA ASN A 113 17.68 -4.02 -1.95
C ASN A 113 16.75 -4.73 -0.96
N GLU A 114 16.10 -3.99 -0.06
CA GLU A 114 15.21 -4.53 0.96
C GLU A 114 13.75 -4.14 0.68
N VAL A 115 12.86 -5.11 0.81
CA VAL A 115 11.41 -4.95 0.63
C VAL A 115 10.67 -5.38 1.89
N TRP A 116 9.90 -4.45 2.46
CA TRP A 116 8.89 -4.76 3.47
C TRP A 116 7.58 -5.10 2.77
N ILE A 117 6.91 -6.12 3.28
CA ILE A 117 5.59 -6.57 2.82
C ILE A 117 4.69 -6.87 4.02
N GLY A 118 3.38 -6.74 3.85
CA GLY A 118 2.42 -7.05 4.90
C GLY A 118 1.02 -7.27 4.38
N SER A 119 0.27 -8.14 5.05
CA SER A 119 -1.15 -8.39 4.78
C SER A 119 -1.94 -8.56 6.07
N GLY A 120 -3.22 -8.20 6.02
CA GLY A 120 -4.20 -8.41 7.10
C GLY A 120 -4.60 -9.87 7.25
N TYR A 121 -5.80 -10.09 7.80
CA TYR A 121 -6.41 -11.40 7.99
C TYR A 121 -5.52 -12.40 8.75
N GLY A 122 -4.77 -11.89 9.72
CA GLY A 122 -3.86 -12.69 10.55
C GLY A 122 -2.53 -13.08 9.89
N LYS A 123 -2.23 -12.59 8.66
CA LYS A 123 -1.01 -12.98 7.94
C LYS A 123 0.25 -12.39 8.56
N GLY A 124 0.29 -11.08 8.76
CA GLY A 124 1.43 -10.38 9.37
C GLY A 124 2.28 -9.65 8.32
N GLN A 125 3.58 -9.59 8.58
CA GLN A 125 4.54 -8.80 7.81
C GLN A 125 5.91 -9.49 7.73
N GLY A 126 6.76 -8.99 6.85
CA GLY A 126 8.15 -9.40 6.77
C GLY A 126 9.03 -8.40 6.06
N LEU A 127 10.32 -8.48 6.35
CA LEU A 127 11.37 -7.80 5.61
C LEU A 127 12.18 -8.84 4.86
N TYR A 128 12.40 -8.58 3.57
CA TYR A 128 13.14 -9.43 2.67
C TYR A 128 14.24 -8.62 1.99
N THR A 129 15.34 -9.26 1.64
CA THR A 129 16.32 -8.75 0.67
C THR A 129 16.09 -9.41 -0.67
N PHE A 130 16.38 -8.72 -1.75
CA PHE A 130 16.42 -9.33 -3.08
C PHE A 130 17.79 -9.13 -3.75
N GLU A 131 18.21 -10.13 -4.51
CA GLU A 131 19.40 -10.11 -5.35
C GLU A 131 19.10 -10.89 -6.64
N GLY A 132 19.12 -10.19 -7.77
CA GLY A 132 18.65 -10.75 -9.03
C GLY A 132 17.19 -11.23 -8.94
N SER A 133 16.98 -12.54 -9.11
CA SER A 133 15.66 -13.18 -9.02
C SER A 133 15.33 -13.78 -7.66
N GLU A 134 16.29 -13.79 -6.74
CA GLU A 134 16.13 -14.43 -5.44
C GLU A 134 15.71 -13.40 -4.39
N ALA A 135 14.67 -13.72 -3.61
CA ALA A 135 14.28 -12.97 -2.43
C ALA A 135 14.50 -13.81 -1.17
N LYS A 136 15.24 -13.26 -0.20
CA LYS A 136 15.60 -13.91 1.07
C LYS A 136 14.94 -13.20 2.23
N VAL A 137 14.40 -13.97 3.16
CA VAL A 137 13.82 -13.43 4.38
C VAL A 137 14.91 -12.89 5.31
N LYS A 138 14.76 -11.64 5.78
CA LYS A 138 15.50 -11.13 6.94
C LYS A 138 14.76 -11.45 8.24
N TRP A 139 13.46 -11.15 8.27
CA TRP A 139 12.57 -11.51 9.39
C TRP A 139 11.11 -11.54 8.94
N THR A 140 10.28 -12.28 9.66
CA THR A 140 8.80 -12.24 9.56
C THR A 140 8.19 -12.31 10.95
N ASN A 141 7.05 -11.65 11.15
CA ASN A 141 6.26 -11.73 12.38
C ASN A 141 4.80 -11.31 12.13
N ARG A 142 3.99 -11.28 13.20
CA ARG A 142 2.59 -10.84 13.16
C ARG A 142 2.36 -9.53 13.93
N GLU A 143 3.41 -8.75 14.15
CA GLU A 143 3.32 -7.52 14.92
C GLU A 143 2.58 -6.41 14.17
N MET A 144 2.50 -6.48 12.84
CA MET A 144 1.63 -5.63 12.02
C MET A 144 0.96 -6.45 10.92
N ARG A 145 -0.38 -6.43 10.88
CA ARG A 145 -1.24 -7.08 9.90
C ARG A 145 -1.97 -6.02 9.08
N SER A 146 -1.31 -5.48 8.07
CA SER A 146 -1.84 -4.38 7.24
C SER A 146 -2.90 -4.89 6.26
N GLN A 147 -4.18 -4.76 6.59
CA GLN A 147 -5.27 -5.28 5.76
C GLN A 147 -5.36 -4.58 4.40
N GLN A 148 -5.31 -3.25 4.38
CA GLN A 148 -5.47 -2.44 3.17
C GLN A 148 -4.48 -1.28 3.10
N ASN A 149 -4.27 -0.60 4.22
CA ASN A 149 -3.41 0.58 4.27
C ASN A 149 -1.98 0.16 4.65
N SER A 150 -1.01 0.48 3.79
CA SER A 150 0.41 0.34 4.13
C SER A 150 0.80 1.27 5.28
N PRO A 151 1.77 0.87 6.12
CA PRO A 151 2.41 1.80 7.03
C PRO A 151 3.15 2.88 6.24
N VAL A 152 3.44 4.00 6.92
CA VAL A 152 4.42 4.97 6.45
C VAL A 152 5.79 4.64 7.04
N LEU A 153 6.84 4.72 6.23
CA LEU A 153 8.22 4.59 6.68
C LEU A 153 8.83 5.98 6.87
N ILE A 154 9.32 6.27 8.07
CA ILE A 154 10.08 7.48 8.39
C ILE A 154 11.32 7.03 9.17
N ASP A 155 12.50 7.38 8.66
CA ASP A 155 13.77 6.80 9.08
C ASP A 155 13.72 5.26 9.01
N ASP A 156 14.05 4.55 10.11
CA ASP A 156 13.93 3.09 10.21
C ASP A 156 12.63 2.64 10.93
N HIS A 157 11.59 3.48 10.95
CA HIS A 157 10.36 3.19 11.70
C HIS A 157 9.11 3.15 10.80
N LEU A 158 8.37 2.06 10.91
CA LEU A 158 7.08 1.85 10.26
C LEU A 158 5.96 2.26 11.21
N TYR A 159 5.11 3.19 10.75
CA TYR A 159 3.92 3.62 11.48
C TYR A 159 2.68 3.15 10.73
N GLY A 160 1.89 2.27 11.33
CA GLY A 160 0.75 1.66 10.64
C GLY A 160 -0.23 0.93 11.57
N PHE A 161 -1.40 0.60 11.03
CA PHE A 161 -2.45 -0.12 11.75
C PHE A 161 -2.22 -1.63 11.69
N ASP A 162 -2.29 -2.29 12.85
CA ASP A 162 -2.17 -3.75 12.97
C ASP A 162 -3.53 -4.42 13.15
N GLY A 163 -4.18 -4.83 12.06
CA GLY A 163 -5.41 -5.61 12.13
C GLY A 163 -6.35 -5.32 10.99
N ASP A 164 -7.59 -5.78 11.15
CA ASP A 164 -8.63 -5.70 10.13
C ASP A 164 -9.79 -4.81 10.58
N GLY A 165 -10.47 -4.18 9.62
CA GLY A 165 -11.68 -3.40 9.87
C GLY A 165 -12.75 -4.22 10.58
N GLY A 166 -13.19 -3.74 11.76
CA GLY A 166 -14.18 -4.44 12.61
C GLY A 166 -13.54 -5.32 13.69
N SER A 167 -12.22 -5.38 13.75
CA SER A 167 -11.46 -6.01 14.84
C SER A 167 -10.68 -4.96 15.64
N ARG A 168 -9.96 -5.40 16.67
CA ARG A 168 -8.93 -4.60 17.33
C ARG A 168 -7.78 -4.35 16.34
N ALA A 169 -7.58 -3.10 15.94
CA ALA A 169 -6.41 -2.69 15.15
C ALA A 169 -5.76 -1.42 15.75
N PRO A 170 -4.75 -1.59 16.62
CA PRO A 170 -4.00 -0.46 17.15
C PRO A 170 -3.11 0.18 16.08
N LEU A 171 -2.77 1.45 16.29
CA LEU A 171 -1.66 2.09 15.59
C LEU A 171 -0.34 1.66 16.26
N LYS A 172 0.64 1.25 15.47
CA LYS A 172 1.95 0.81 15.98
C LYS A 172 3.08 1.58 15.33
N CYS A 173 4.16 1.73 16.08
CA CYS A 173 5.50 2.00 15.55
C CYS A 173 6.33 0.72 15.64
N ILE A 174 6.93 0.31 14.54
CA ILE A 174 7.78 -0.88 14.44
C ILE A 174 9.14 -0.47 13.91
N GLU A 175 10.20 -0.91 14.57
CA GLU A 175 11.56 -0.80 14.05
C GLU A 175 11.69 -1.72 12.83
N ARG A 176 11.91 -1.15 11.66
CA ARG A 176 11.90 -1.88 10.38
C ARG A 176 13.06 -2.85 10.29
N SER A 177 14.25 -2.50 10.78
CA SER A 177 15.42 -3.39 10.71
C SER A 177 15.23 -4.71 11.47
N SER A 178 14.47 -4.73 12.58
CA SER A 178 14.28 -5.90 13.44
C SER A 178 12.86 -6.47 13.45
N GLY A 179 11.86 -5.69 13.03
CA GLY A 179 10.45 -6.03 13.11
C GLY A 179 9.85 -5.90 14.52
N LYS A 180 10.57 -5.34 15.49
CA LYS A 180 10.11 -5.21 16.88
C LYS A 180 9.15 -4.02 17.04
N VAL A 181 8.12 -4.22 17.86
CA VAL A 181 7.23 -3.14 18.29
C VAL A 181 8.01 -2.17 19.19
N VAL A 182 8.01 -0.89 18.82
CA VAL A 182 8.57 0.20 19.62
C VAL A 182 7.49 0.73 20.56
N TRP A 183 6.30 0.99 20.03
CA TRP A 183 5.12 1.34 20.82
C TRP A 183 3.82 0.96 20.11
N GLU A 184 2.73 0.93 20.87
CA GLU A 184 1.37 0.67 20.41
C GLU A 184 0.39 1.69 21.02
N ALA A 185 -0.56 2.17 20.22
CA ALA A 185 -1.69 2.99 20.64
C ALA A 185 -3.02 2.33 20.20
N ASP A 186 -3.77 1.82 21.17
CA ASP A 186 -4.97 1.00 20.96
C ASP A 186 -6.27 1.78 21.26
N GLU A 187 -6.45 2.94 20.64
CA GLU A 187 -7.63 3.80 20.87
C GLU A 187 -8.51 3.98 19.62
N PHE A 188 -8.06 3.54 18.44
CA PHE A 188 -8.66 3.90 17.15
C PHE A 188 -9.57 2.84 16.52
N LYS A 189 -9.52 1.60 17.03
CA LYS A 189 -10.10 0.38 16.43
C LYS A 189 -9.58 0.00 15.05
N TYR A 190 -9.54 0.92 14.09
CA TYR A 190 -9.00 0.76 12.74
C TYR A 190 -8.82 2.14 12.10
N GLY A 191 -7.98 2.24 11.08
CA GLY A 191 -7.76 3.52 10.40
C GLY A 191 -6.79 3.45 9.25
N SER A 192 -6.32 4.63 8.86
CA SER A 192 -5.32 4.85 7.83
C SER A 192 -4.37 5.96 8.29
N VAL A 193 -3.15 5.95 7.77
CA VAL A 193 -2.11 6.91 8.14
C VAL A 193 -1.39 7.41 6.90
N ALA A 194 -1.18 8.72 6.85
CA ALA A 194 -0.26 9.39 5.95
C ALA A 194 0.79 10.13 6.77
N ALA A 195 1.81 10.69 6.12
CA ALA A 195 2.77 11.54 6.80
C ALA A 195 3.17 12.75 5.95
N ALA A 196 3.44 13.87 6.62
CA ALA A 196 4.00 15.07 6.03
C ALA A 196 4.74 15.90 7.09
N GLY A 197 5.92 16.43 6.76
CA GLY A 197 6.66 17.33 7.65
C GLY A 197 6.99 16.75 9.03
N GLY A 198 7.31 15.44 9.10
CA GLY A 198 7.58 14.75 10.37
C GLY A 198 6.33 14.50 11.25
N GLN A 199 5.13 14.73 10.72
CA GLN A 199 3.86 14.43 11.39
C GLN A 199 3.17 13.23 10.74
N LEU A 200 2.60 12.36 11.57
CA LEU A 200 1.57 11.40 11.20
C LEU A 200 0.23 12.10 11.08
N ILE A 201 -0.51 11.75 10.04
CA ILE A 201 -1.84 12.26 9.73
C ILE A 201 -2.76 11.05 9.67
N ILE A 202 -3.51 10.85 10.74
CA ILE A 202 -4.26 9.62 11.00
C ILE A 202 -5.74 9.88 10.80
N MET A 203 -6.39 9.06 9.99
CA MET A 203 -7.84 9.01 9.86
C MET A 203 -8.36 7.72 10.47
N THR A 204 -9.12 7.85 11.56
CA THR A 204 -9.77 6.70 12.20
C THR A 204 -10.95 6.22 11.36
N ALA A 205 -11.31 4.95 11.50
CA ALA A 205 -12.44 4.36 10.80
C ALA A 205 -13.78 5.05 11.10
N GLN A 206 -13.86 5.78 12.22
CA GLN A 206 -15.02 6.55 12.65
C GLN A 206 -14.96 8.03 12.22
N GLY A 207 -13.92 8.50 11.52
CA GLY A 207 -13.88 9.85 10.95
C GLY A 207 -13.28 10.93 11.86
N GLU A 208 -12.46 10.54 12.83
CA GLU A 208 -11.59 11.46 13.55
C GLU A 208 -10.27 11.62 12.78
N LEU A 209 -9.88 12.87 12.55
CA LEU A 209 -8.56 13.23 12.01
C LEU A 209 -7.65 13.61 13.17
N ILE A 210 -6.48 12.99 13.24
CA ILE A 210 -5.51 13.14 14.32
C ILE A 210 -4.16 13.47 13.71
N ILE A 211 -3.48 14.47 14.30
CA ILE A 211 -2.11 14.85 13.96
C ILE A 211 -1.22 14.49 15.15
N ALA A 212 -0.11 13.84 14.89
CA ALA A 212 0.87 13.47 15.90
C ALA A 212 2.29 13.53 15.31
N PRO A 213 3.34 13.81 16.08
CA PRO A 213 4.71 13.61 15.63
C PRO A 213 4.95 12.15 15.24
N ALA A 214 5.68 11.94 14.14
CA ALA A 214 6.23 10.64 13.81
C ALA A 214 7.47 10.40 14.68
N SER A 215 7.26 9.84 15.88
CA SER A 215 8.33 9.65 16.86
C SER A 215 8.37 8.21 17.39
N PRO A 216 9.57 7.59 17.48
CA PRO A 216 9.73 6.32 18.18
C PRO A 216 9.64 6.46 19.72
N SER A 217 9.65 7.67 20.27
CA SER A 217 9.56 7.88 21.73
C SER A 217 8.16 7.60 22.30
N GLY A 218 7.14 7.48 21.44
CA GLY A 218 5.75 7.22 21.83
C GLY A 218 4.75 8.02 21.00
N PHE A 219 3.49 7.65 21.12
CA PHE A 219 2.39 8.32 20.45
C PHE A 219 1.87 9.50 21.27
N GLN A 220 2.10 10.72 20.79
CA GLN A 220 1.70 11.96 21.47
C GLN A 220 0.98 12.91 20.49
N PRO A 221 -0.35 12.80 20.34
CA PRO A 221 -1.09 13.61 19.37
C PRO A 221 -1.03 15.09 19.73
N SER A 222 -0.77 15.93 18.74
CA SER A 222 -0.74 17.39 18.84
C SER A 222 -2.11 18.02 18.55
N ALA A 223 -2.94 17.36 17.75
CA ALA A 223 -4.31 17.78 17.47
C ALA A 223 -5.22 16.60 17.15
N ARG A 224 -6.52 16.73 17.46
CA ARG A 224 -7.57 15.81 17.01
C ARG A 224 -8.88 16.52 16.79
N SER A 225 -9.64 16.09 15.79
CA SER A 225 -10.98 16.60 15.52
C SER A 225 -11.85 15.57 14.84
N LYS A 226 -13.12 15.52 15.22
CA LYS A 226 -14.16 14.78 14.51
C LYS A 226 -14.53 15.56 13.26
N VAL A 227 -14.08 15.10 12.10
CA VAL A 227 -14.28 15.81 10.82
C VAL A 227 -15.29 15.12 9.90
N MET A 228 -15.58 13.84 10.16
CA MET A 228 -16.43 13.04 9.29
C MET A 228 -17.24 11.98 10.06
N ASP A 229 -18.42 11.65 9.54
CA ASP A 229 -19.24 10.54 9.99
C ASP A 229 -19.21 9.38 8.99
N GLY A 230 -19.63 8.20 9.46
CA GLY A 230 -19.64 6.98 8.66
C GLY A 230 -18.25 6.36 8.55
N LYS A 231 -18.14 5.37 7.66
CA LYS A 231 -16.92 4.56 7.51
C LYS A 231 -15.84 5.34 6.73
N CYS A 232 -14.71 5.58 7.38
CA CYS A 232 -13.57 6.32 6.82
C CYS A 232 -12.32 5.43 6.77
N TRP A 233 -12.18 4.63 5.70
CA TRP A 233 -11.05 3.69 5.56
C TRP A 233 -9.96 4.17 4.59
N THR A 234 -10.21 5.28 3.90
CA THR A 234 -9.29 5.85 2.89
C THR A 234 -8.25 6.73 3.56
N VAL A 235 -6.98 6.56 3.16
CA VAL A 235 -5.84 7.39 3.56
C VAL A 235 -6.10 8.87 3.26
N PRO A 236 -5.85 9.80 4.20
CA PRO A 236 -5.88 11.23 3.92
C PRO A 236 -4.89 11.64 2.84
N VAL A 237 -5.29 12.56 1.96
CA VAL A 237 -4.40 13.12 0.93
C VAL A 237 -3.99 14.53 1.33
N ILE A 238 -2.70 14.82 1.24
CA ILE A 238 -2.13 16.13 1.57
C ILE A 238 -1.67 16.81 0.30
N SER A 239 -2.07 18.06 0.08
CA SER A 239 -1.60 18.86 -1.04
C SER A 239 -1.60 20.34 -0.68
N LYS A 240 -0.42 20.99 -0.78
CA LYS A 240 -0.26 22.44 -0.58
C LYS A 240 -0.88 22.97 0.72
N GLY A 241 -0.71 22.23 1.82
CA GLY A 241 -1.27 22.60 3.13
C GLY A 241 -2.78 22.36 3.27
N LEU A 242 -3.37 21.55 2.40
CA LEU A 242 -4.76 21.10 2.49
C LEU A 242 -4.78 19.59 2.76
N ILE A 243 -5.67 19.16 3.65
CA ILE A 243 -5.93 17.74 3.94
C ILE A 243 -7.32 17.37 3.39
N TYR A 244 -7.33 16.38 2.50
CA TYR A 244 -8.54 15.84 1.89
C TYR A 244 -8.87 14.49 2.48
N VAL A 245 -10.13 14.32 2.91
CA VAL A 245 -10.61 13.06 3.50
C VAL A 245 -12.00 12.71 2.99
N ARG A 246 -12.29 11.42 2.86
CA ARG A 246 -13.56 10.91 2.34
C ARG A 246 -14.11 9.73 3.14
N ASN A 247 -15.42 9.53 3.06
CA ASN A 247 -16.10 8.35 3.63
C ASN A 247 -16.74 7.46 2.56
N SER A 248 -17.24 6.31 3.02
CA SER A 248 -17.96 5.34 2.19
C SER A 248 -19.28 5.85 1.61
N LYS A 249 -19.83 6.98 2.08
CA LYS A 249 -21.03 7.61 1.52
C LYS A 249 -20.72 8.55 0.35
N GLY A 250 -19.44 8.71 -0.02
CA GLY A 250 -19.01 9.59 -1.10
C GLY A 250 -18.84 11.06 -0.68
N ARG A 251 -18.94 11.38 0.62
CA ARG A 251 -18.61 12.74 1.10
C ARG A 251 -17.10 12.93 1.06
N LEU A 252 -16.66 14.02 0.45
CA LEU A 252 -15.29 14.53 0.48
C LEU A 252 -15.30 15.87 1.21
N ILE A 253 -14.34 16.08 2.10
CA ILE A 253 -14.09 17.40 2.70
C ILE A 253 -12.63 17.78 2.49
N CYS A 254 -12.37 19.08 2.55
CA CYS A 254 -11.04 19.67 2.51
C CYS A 254 -10.87 20.50 3.78
N LEU A 255 -9.75 20.29 4.47
CA LEU A 255 -9.37 21.01 5.68
C LEU A 255 -8.14 21.83 5.36
N ASP A 256 -8.20 23.13 5.63
CA ASP A 256 -7.05 24.03 5.48
C ASP A 256 -6.19 23.96 6.75
N VAL A 257 -4.92 23.58 6.58
CA VAL A 257 -3.94 23.51 7.68
C VAL A 257 -2.78 24.47 7.45
N ARG A 258 -2.95 25.46 6.58
CA ARG A 258 -2.05 26.59 6.45
C ARG A 258 -2.34 27.56 7.61
N SER A 259 -1.28 27.97 8.30
CA SER A 259 -1.31 29.04 9.30
C SER A 259 -1.61 30.39 8.66
#